data_AF-A0A441YIY2-F1
#
_entry.id   AF-A0A441YIY2-F1
#
_cell.length_a   1.000
_cell.length_b   1.000
_cell.length_c   1.000
_cell.angle_alpha   90.00
_cell.angle_beta   90.00
_cell.angle_gamma   90.00
#
_symmetry.space_group_name_H-M   'P 1'
#
loop_
_entity.id
_entity.type
_entity.pdbx_description
1 polymer ?
#
loop_
_entity_poly.entity_id
_entity_poly.type
_entity_poly.pdbx_seq_one_letter_code
_entity_poly.pdbx_strand_id
1 'polypeptide(L)'
;SSHSEVEQHSTKVLMLGALGVVYGDIGTSPIYAFREALHASAGGNVANRGDILGVLSLIIWSLMITVTIKYIMFVLRADNRGEGGVLSLMALARNGFPTRSAVILGIGIVGAALFFGDAVITPAISVLSAVEGMNVVTPTFQPYV
;
A
#
# COMPACT_ATOMS: atom_id res chain seq x y z
N SER A 1 -42.16 3.61 -3.78
CA SER A 1 -41.14 2.66 -4.27
C SER A 1 -39.92 3.35 -4.90
N SER A 2 -39.62 4.61 -4.58
CA SER A 2 -38.54 5.41 -5.19
C SER A 2 -37.30 5.61 -4.31
N HIS A 3 -37.27 5.06 -3.09
CA HIS A 3 -36.14 5.25 -2.16
C HIS A 3 -34.99 4.24 -2.36
N SER A 4 -35.20 3.15 -3.10
CA SER A 4 -34.19 2.09 -3.28
C SER A 4 -33.18 2.34 -4.42
N GLU A 5 -33.53 3.12 -5.45
CA GLU A 5 -32.63 3.35 -6.60
C GLU A 5 -31.57 4.43 -6.35
N VAL A 6 -31.91 5.47 -5.57
CA VAL A 6 -30.97 6.57 -5.24
C VAL A 6 -29.85 6.08 -4.32
N GLU A 7 -30.16 5.18 -3.39
CA GLU A 7 -29.17 4.60 -2.47
C GLU A 7 -28.19 3.67 -3.21
N GLN A 8 -28.70 2.85 -4.14
CA GLN A 8 -27.90 1.90 -4.92
C GLN A 8 -26.92 2.57 -5.90
N HIS A 9 -27.31 3.70 -6.49
CA HIS A 9 -26.42 4.46 -7.38
C HIS A 9 -25.28 5.12 -6.61
N SER A 10 -25.56 5.63 -5.40
CA SER A 10 -24.56 6.17 -4.49
C SER A 10 -23.54 5.13 -4.04
N THR A 11 -23.98 3.91 -3.67
CA THR A 11 -23.05 2.86 -3.24
C THR A 11 -22.11 2.42 -4.36
N LYS A 12 -22.59 2.30 -5.61
CA LYS A 12 -21.73 1.93 -6.76
C LYS A 12 -20.66 2.99 -7.03
N VAL A 13 -21.01 4.27 -6.95
CA VAL A 13 -20.05 5.38 -7.12
C VAL A 13 -19.03 5.39 -5.99
N LEU A 14 -19.46 5.16 -4.74
CA LEU A 14 -18.56 5.05 -3.59
C LEU A 14 -17.61 3.85 -3.71
N MET A 15 -18.09 2.70 -4.19
CA MET A 15 -17.24 1.53 -4.45
C MET A 15 -16.20 1.81 -5.55
N LEU A 16 -16.61 2.47 -6.65
CA LEU A 16 -15.67 2.87 -7.71
C LEU A 16 -14.59 3.82 -7.17
N GLY A 17 -15.00 4.80 -6.35
CA GLY A 17 -14.09 5.71 -5.67
C GLY A 17 -13.11 4.97 -4.75
N ALA A 18 -13.61 4.07 -3.90
CA ALA A 18 -12.78 3.27 -3.00
C ALA A 18 -11.79 2.38 -3.76
N LEU A 19 -12.22 1.73 -4.85
CA LEU A 19 -11.33 0.96 -5.72
C LEU A 19 -10.24 1.83 -6.35
N GLY A 20 -10.60 3.03 -6.79
CA GLY A 20 -9.65 4.01 -7.33
C GLY A 20 -8.59 4.41 -6.31
N VAL A 21 -9.00 4.66 -5.06
CA VAL A 21 -8.07 4.97 -3.96
C VAL A 21 -7.13 3.78 -3.68
N VAL A 22 -7.67 2.56 -3.57
CA VAL A 22 -6.88 1.36 -3.27
C VAL A 22 -5.89 1.04 -4.39
N TYR A 23 -6.32 1.10 -5.66
CA TYR A 23 -5.42 0.87 -6.79
C TYR A 23 -4.38 1.99 -6.95
N GLY A 24 -4.74 3.23 -6.61
CA GLY A 24 -3.80 4.34 -6.55
C GLY A 24 -2.70 4.10 -5.52
N ASP A 25 -3.10 3.73 -4.29
CA ASP A 25 -2.20 3.43 -3.18
C ASP A 25 -1.17 2.33 -3.54
N ILE A 26 -1.64 1.20 -4.08
CA ILE A 26 -0.79 0.07 -4.50
C ILE A 26 0.29 0.47 -5.52
N GLY A 27 0.00 1.44 -6.39
CA GLY A 27 0.91 1.87 -7.46
C GLY A 27 1.99 2.85 -7.02
N THR A 28 1.76 3.64 -5.97
CA THR A 28 2.69 4.70 -5.54
C THR A 28 3.99 4.14 -5.00
N SER A 29 3.92 3.13 -4.12
CA SER A 29 5.09 2.59 -3.42
C SER A 29 6.12 1.97 -4.38
N PRO A 30 5.74 1.15 -5.38
CA PRO A 30 6.68 0.64 -6.38
C PRO A 30 7.35 1.74 -7.22
N ILE A 31 6.63 2.82 -7.55
CA ILE A 31 7.17 3.93 -8.34
C ILE A 31 8.24 4.70 -7.55
N TYR A 32 7.99 4.96 -6.27
CA TYR A 32 9.01 5.56 -5.39
C TYR A 32 10.19 4.64 -5.16
N ALA A 33 9.95 3.36 -4.88
CA ALA A 33 11.00 2.38 -4.71
C ALA A 33 11.87 2.28 -5.98
N PHE A 34 11.27 2.33 -7.16
CA PHE A 34 11.97 2.35 -8.44
C PHE A 34 12.83 3.61 -8.60
N ARG A 35 12.27 4.79 -8.34
CA ARG A 35 13.01 6.07 -8.41
C ARG A 35 14.21 6.07 -7.48
N GLU A 36 14.01 5.67 -6.23
CA GLU A 36 15.07 5.68 -5.21
C GLU A 36 16.13 4.61 -5.49
N ALA A 37 15.72 3.41 -5.88
CA ALA A 37 16.65 2.35 -6.26
C ALA A 37 17.47 2.71 -7.51
N LEU A 38 16.87 3.43 -8.47
CA LEU A 38 17.62 3.97 -9.61
C LEU A 38 18.62 5.04 -9.21
N HIS A 39 18.23 5.98 -8.33
CA HIS A 39 19.14 6.98 -7.78
C HIS A 39 20.32 6.32 -7.06
N ALA A 40 20.06 5.29 -6.26
CA ALA A 40 21.10 4.52 -5.57
C ALA A 40 21.98 3.71 -6.53
N SER A 41 21.39 3.04 -7.52
CA SER A 41 22.11 2.19 -8.48
C SER A 41 22.96 3.00 -9.46
N ALA A 42 22.51 4.19 -9.86
CA ALA A 42 23.23 5.04 -10.80
C ALA A 42 24.38 5.84 -10.14
N GLY A 43 24.45 5.85 -8.80
CA GLY A 43 25.53 6.52 -8.06
C GLY A 43 25.66 8.02 -8.34
N GLY A 44 24.58 8.68 -8.75
CA GLY A 44 24.56 10.09 -9.15
C GLY A 44 24.86 10.36 -10.64
N ASN A 45 25.13 9.32 -11.45
CA ASN A 45 25.28 9.43 -12.91
C ASN A 45 23.94 9.18 -13.63
N VAL A 46 23.89 9.44 -14.93
CA VAL A 46 22.72 9.13 -15.77
C VAL A 46 22.54 7.61 -15.81
N ALA A 47 21.38 7.12 -15.35
CA ALA A 47 21.08 5.69 -15.29
C ALA A 47 21.22 5.01 -16.66
N ASN A 48 21.97 3.91 -16.71
CA ASN A 48 22.15 3.14 -17.93
C ASN A 48 20.99 2.15 -18.09
N ARG A 49 20.78 1.65 -19.32
CA ARG A 49 19.71 0.67 -19.62
C ARG A 49 19.82 -0.59 -18.75
N GLY A 50 21.04 -0.99 -18.39
CA GLY A 50 21.30 -2.11 -17.48
C GLY A 50 20.75 -1.88 -16.07
N ASP A 51 20.92 -0.68 -15.52
CA ASP A 51 20.45 -0.32 -14.17
C ASP A 51 18.92 -0.33 -14.11
N ILE A 52 18.29 0.23 -15.14
CA ILE A 52 16.83 0.26 -15.29
C ILE A 52 16.25 -1.15 -15.31
N LEU A 53 16.79 -2.02 -16.18
CA LEU A 53 16.29 -3.39 -16.30
C LEU A 53 16.59 -4.22 -15.05
N GLY A 54 17.74 -3.99 -14.40
CA GLY A 54 18.12 -4.64 -13.15
C GLY A 54 17.17 -4.29 -12.01
N VAL A 55 16.96 -3.00 -11.75
CA VAL A 55 16.03 -2.52 -10.71
C VAL A 55 14.61 -2.97 -11.00
N LEU A 56 14.13 -2.86 -12.25
CA LEU A 56 12.79 -3.30 -12.62
C LEU A 56 12.60 -4.80 -12.37
N SER A 57 13.58 -5.62 -12.73
CA SER A 57 13.55 -7.06 -12.48
C SER A 57 13.49 -7.38 -10.99
N LEU A 58 14.29 -6.70 -10.16
CA LEU A 58 14.27 -6.87 -8.71
C LEU A 58 12.93 -6.50 -8.09
N ILE A 59 12.30 -5.42 -8.56
CA ILE A 59 10.96 -5.03 -8.11
C ILE A 59 9.93 -6.09 -8.47
N ILE A 60 9.92 -6.56 -9.72
CA ILE A 60 8.97 -7.60 -10.16
C ILE A 60 9.13 -8.88 -9.33
N TRP A 61 10.37 -9.36 -9.16
CA TRP A 61 10.63 -10.57 -8.37
C TRP A 61 10.31 -10.38 -6.89
N SER A 62 10.65 -9.23 -6.31
CA SER A 62 10.35 -8.91 -4.92
C SER A 62 8.84 -8.88 -4.66
N LEU A 63 8.06 -8.22 -5.54
CA LEU A 63 6.61 -8.18 -5.45
C LEU A 63 5.98 -9.56 -5.61
N MET A 64 6.42 -10.35 -6.60
CA MET A 64 5.95 -11.72 -6.80
C MET A 64 6.19 -12.59 -5.56
N ILE A 65 7.39 -12.56 -5.02
CA ILE A 65 7.76 -13.33 -3.82
C ILE A 65 6.95 -12.85 -2.61
N THR A 66 6.84 -11.54 -2.41
CA THR A 66 6.11 -10.97 -1.27
C THR A 66 4.63 -11.33 -1.34
N VAL A 67 3.96 -11.13 -2.47
CA VAL A 67 2.53 -11.48 -2.62
C VAL A 67 2.32 -12.98 -2.46
N THR A 68 3.19 -13.82 -3.02
CA THR A 68 3.03 -15.28 -2.94
C THR A 68 3.30 -15.82 -1.54
N ILE A 69 4.43 -15.47 -0.93
CA ILE A 69 4.83 -16.04 0.35
C ILE A 69 4.12 -15.33 1.50
N LYS A 70 4.27 -14.01 1.63
CA LYS A 70 3.69 -13.27 2.76
C LYS A 70 2.17 -13.27 2.69
N TYR A 71 1.58 -12.90 1.55
CA TYR A 71 0.14 -12.72 1.49
C TYR A 71 -0.60 -14.04 1.27
N ILE A 72 -0.28 -14.80 0.22
CA ILE A 72 -1.03 -16.02 -0.10
C ILE A 72 -0.78 -17.14 0.92
N MET A 73 0.47 -17.43 1.28
CA MET A 73 0.75 -18.55 2.21
C MET A 73 0.48 -18.21 3.68
N PHE A 74 0.63 -16.96 4.12
CA PHE A 74 0.47 -16.61 5.53
C PHE A 74 -0.81 -15.82 5.79
N VAL A 75 -0.95 -14.62 5.22
CA VAL A 75 -2.06 -13.72 5.54
C VAL A 75 -3.42 -14.32 5.15
N LEU A 76 -3.55 -14.93 3.97
CA LEU A 76 -4.81 -15.54 3.53
C LEU A 76 -5.13 -16.86 4.24
N ARG A 77 -4.12 -17.54 4.83
CA ARG A 77 -4.33 -18.76 5.62
C ARG A 77 -4.65 -18.48 7.09
N ALA A 78 -4.20 -17.34 7.59
CA ALA A 78 -4.43 -16.94 8.96
C ALA A 78 -5.75 -16.15 9.04
N ASP A 79 -6.86 -16.86 8.83
CA ASP A 79 -8.21 -16.34 9.08
C ASP A 79 -8.65 -16.63 10.52
N ASN A 80 -9.46 -15.74 11.09
CA ASN A 80 -10.16 -15.98 12.34
C ASN A 80 -11.67 -15.95 12.10
N ARG A 81 -12.24 -17.10 11.69
CA ARG A 81 -13.68 -17.26 11.39
C ARG A 81 -14.13 -16.35 10.24
N GLY A 82 -13.29 -16.22 9.22
CA GLY A 82 -13.59 -15.39 8.05
C GLY A 82 -13.27 -13.89 8.20
N GLU A 83 -12.77 -13.45 9.37
CA GLU A 83 -12.18 -12.11 9.52
C GLU A 83 -10.65 -12.16 9.33
N GLY A 84 -10.15 -11.22 8.54
CA GLY A 84 -8.71 -11.04 8.27
C GLY A 84 -8.17 -9.72 8.79
N GLY A 85 -6.85 -9.58 8.80
CA GLY A 85 -6.16 -8.35 9.19
C GLY A 85 -5.53 -8.39 10.59
N VAL A 86 -4.89 -7.30 10.98
CA VAL A 86 -4.01 -7.23 12.16
C VAL A 86 -4.77 -7.54 13.46
N LEU A 87 -6.02 -7.08 13.58
CA LEU A 87 -6.87 -7.31 14.76
C LEU A 87 -7.39 -8.76 14.84
N SER A 88 -7.75 -9.36 13.70
CA SER A 88 -8.21 -10.75 13.63
C SER A 88 -7.07 -11.73 13.91
N LEU A 89 -5.86 -11.44 13.43
CA LEU A 89 -4.63 -12.18 13.75
C LEU A 89 -4.26 -12.08 15.23
N MET A 90 -4.40 -10.90 15.81
CA MET A 90 -4.18 -10.67 17.24
C MET A 90 -5.17 -11.48 18.09
N ALA A 91 -6.45 -11.52 17.69
CA ALA A 91 -7.46 -12.33 18.36
C ALA A 91 -7.16 -13.84 18.26
N LEU A 92 -6.73 -14.32 17.09
CA LEU A 92 -6.32 -15.71 16.89
C LEU A 92 -5.10 -16.08 17.74
N ALA A 93 -4.07 -15.22 17.76
CA ALA A 93 -2.86 -15.42 18.55
C ALA A 93 -3.16 -15.43 20.06
N ARG A 94 -4.07 -14.58 20.53
CA ARG A 94 -4.54 -14.58 21.93
C ARG A 94 -5.23 -15.89 22.31
N ASN A 95 -6.06 -16.43 21.43
CA ASN A 95 -6.75 -17.71 21.66
C ASN A 95 -5.80 -18.90 21.66
N GLY A 96 -4.74 -18.89 20.83
CA GLY A 96 -3.73 -19.95 20.77
C GLY A 96 -2.71 -19.94 21.92
N PHE A 97 -2.43 -18.78 22.52
CA PHE A 97 -1.41 -18.63 23.58
C PHE A 97 -1.91 -17.80 24.78
N PRO A 98 -2.80 -18.37 25.63
CA PRO A 98 -3.46 -17.64 26.71
C PRO A 98 -2.48 -17.07 27.76
N THR A 99 -1.35 -17.74 28.01
CA THR A 99 -0.34 -17.34 29.01
C THR A 99 0.45 -16.09 28.62
N ARG A 100 0.46 -15.69 27.35
CA ARG A 100 1.18 -14.50 26.84
C ARG A 100 0.25 -13.42 26.28
N SER A 101 -1.02 -13.49 26.63
CA SER A 101 -2.10 -12.63 26.12
C SER A 101 -1.85 -11.12 26.25
N ALA A 102 -1.13 -10.69 27.30
CA ALA A 102 -0.76 -9.27 27.50
C ALA A 102 0.32 -8.79 26.51
N VAL A 103 1.33 -9.62 26.23
CA VAL A 103 2.39 -9.31 25.25
C VAL A 103 1.82 -9.30 23.84
N ILE A 104 0.96 -10.26 23.51
CA ILE A 104 0.27 -10.33 22.21
C ILE A 104 -0.64 -9.11 22.01
N LEU A 105 -1.31 -8.65 23.08
CA LEU A 105 -2.09 -7.41 23.05
C LEU A 105 -1.21 -6.20 22.75
N GLY A 106 -0.07 -6.08 23.43
CA GLY A 106 0.88 -5.00 23.20
C GLY A 106 1.39 -4.97 21.75
N ILE A 107 1.79 -6.13 21.22
CA ILE A 107 2.24 -6.27 19.82
C ILE A 107 1.11 -5.92 18.84
N GLY A 108 -0.12 -6.36 19.12
CA GLY A 108 -1.28 -6.06 18.28
C GLY A 108 -1.65 -4.58 18.27
N ILE A 109 -1.56 -3.89 19.41
CA ILE A 109 -1.75 -2.43 19.50
C ILE A 109 -0.67 -1.69 18.71
N VAL A 110 0.59 -2.09 18.84
CA VAL A 110 1.70 -1.51 18.05
C VAL A 110 1.46 -1.74 16.55
N GLY A 111 1.07 -2.95 16.16
CA GLY A 111 0.73 -3.26 14.77
C GLY A 111 -0.43 -2.43 14.23
N ALA A 112 -1.48 -2.24 15.01
CA ALA A 112 -2.62 -1.40 14.65
C ALA A 112 -2.22 0.08 14.52
N ALA A 113 -1.36 0.58 15.41
CA ALA A 113 -0.85 1.95 15.34
C ALA A 113 0.02 2.19 14.11
N LEU A 114 0.89 1.25 13.76
CA LEU A 114 1.70 1.31 12.54
C LEU A 114 0.84 1.27 11.27
N PHE A 115 -0.18 0.41 11.24
CA PHE A 115 -1.14 0.36 10.14
C PHE A 115 -1.92 1.66 10.00
N PHE A 116 -2.35 2.26 11.10
CA PHE A 116 -3.01 3.56 11.09
C PHE A 116 -2.07 4.68 10.60
N GLY A 117 -0.81 4.65 11.02
CA GLY A 117 0.21 5.57 10.52
C GLY A 117 0.39 5.47 9.01
N ASP A 118 0.52 4.24 8.48
CA ASP A 118 0.64 3.97 7.05
C ASP A 118 -0.59 4.48 6.28
N ALA A 119 -1.80 4.20 6.78
CA ALA A 119 -3.05 4.66 6.17
C ALA A 119 -3.19 6.20 6.10
N VAL A 120 -2.54 6.94 7.01
CA VAL A 120 -2.51 8.40 6.99
C VAL A 120 -1.38 8.95 6.10
N ILE A 121 -0.23 8.27 6.06
CA ILE A 121 0.95 8.72 5.31
C ILE A 121 0.74 8.57 3.80
N THR A 122 0.16 7.46 3.34
CA THR A 122 0.15 7.19 1.90
C THR A 122 -0.69 8.18 1.06
N PRO A 123 -1.88 8.64 1.48
CA PRO A 123 -2.60 9.70 0.77
C PRO A 123 -1.77 10.98 0.65
N ALA A 124 -1.01 11.35 1.69
CA ALA A 124 -0.15 12.53 1.67
C ALA A 124 1.01 12.36 0.68
N ILE A 125 1.67 11.19 0.69
CA ILE A 125 2.73 10.86 -0.27
C ILE A 125 2.18 10.85 -1.70
N SER A 126 1.02 10.23 -1.94
CA SER A 126 0.39 10.15 -3.26
C SER A 126 0.05 11.53 -3.84
N VAL A 127 -0.41 12.48 -3.01
CA VAL A 127 -0.67 13.87 -3.44
C VAL A 127 0.65 14.57 -3.78
N LEU A 128 1.69 14.40 -2.97
CA LEU A 128 3.02 14.95 -3.26
C LEU A 128 3.59 14.40 -4.57
N SER A 129 3.47 13.09 -4.84
CA SER A 129 3.94 12.51 -6.11
C SER A 129 3.19 13.05 -7.31
N ALA A 130 1.88 13.26 -7.18
CA ALA A 130 1.08 13.83 -8.25
C ALA A 130 1.52 15.27 -8.58
N VAL A 131 1.83 16.07 -7.56
CA VAL A 131 2.35 17.44 -7.72
C VAL A 131 3.75 17.42 -8.34
N GLU A 132 4.66 16.59 -7.83
CA GLU A 132 6.00 16.42 -8.41
C GLU A 132 5.96 15.94 -9.86
N GLY A 133 5.06 15.00 -10.19
CA GLY A 133 4.88 14.48 -11.53
C GLY A 133 4.36 15.51 -12.54
N MET A 134 3.49 16.43 -12.12
CA MET A 134 3.02 17.53 -12.99
C MET A 134 4.17 18.46 -13.43
N ASN A 135 5.13 18.72 -12.54
CA ASN A 135 6.30 19.55 -12.84
C ASN A 135 7.22 18.92 -13.91
N VAL A 136 7.15 17.61 -14.11
CA VAL A 136 7.95 16.87 -15.10
C VAL A 136 7.29 16.89 -16.49
N VAL A 137 5.95 16.97 -16.56
CA VAL A 137 5.19 16.85 -17.83
C VAL A 137 4.88 18.21 -18.47
N THR A 138 4.78 19.29 -17.68
CA THR A 138 4.46 20.63 -18.22
C THR A 138 5.37 21.71 -17.60
N PRO A 139 6.47 22.11 -18.25
CA PRO A 139 7.29 23.24 -17.78
C PRO A 139 6.57 24.60 -17.87
N THR A 140 5.38 24.66 -18.47
CA THR A 140 4.62 25.89 -18.78
C THR A 140 3.92 26.51 -17.55
N PHE A 141 3.80 25.81 -16.42
CA PHE A 141 3.14 26.33 -15.21
C PHE A 141 4.07 26.93 -14.15
N GLN A 142 5.37 27.10 -14.44
CA GLN A 142 6.29 27.80 -13.54
C GLN A 142 5.85 29.22 -13.08
N PRO A 143 5.03 30.00 -13.81
CA PRO A 143 4.71 31.37 -13.37
C PRO A 143 3.63 31.50 -12.29
N TYR A 144 2.96 30.41 -11.85
CA TYR A 144 1.80 30.49 -10.94
C TYR A 144 1.99 29.81 -9.57
N VAL A 145 3.22 29.47 -9.20
CA VAL A 145 3.59 29.02 -7.84
C VAL A 145 4.76 29.83 -7.31
#